data_AF-A0A942LBU2-F1
#
_entry.id   AF-A0A942LBU2-F1
#
_cell.length_a   1.000
_cell.length_b   1.000
_cell.length_c   1.000
_cell.angle_alpha   90.00
_cell.angle_beta   90.00
_cell.angle_gamma   90.00
#
_symmetry.space_group_name_H-M   'P 1'
#
loop_
_entity.id
_entity.type
_entity.pdbx_description
1 polymer ?
#
loop_
_entity_poly.entity_id
_entity_poly.type
_entity_poly.pdbx_seq_one_letter_code
_entity_poly.pdbx_strand_id
1 'polypeptide(L)' 'MLLKKDYKVGQAFTYTKDILFKGSIEVTTNVVAIQGNKILMQNGDVFYAL' A
#
# COMPACT_ATOMS: atom_id res chain seq x y z
N MET A 1 9.92 3.40 7.28
CA MET A 1 10.04 4.04 5.96
C MET A 1 8.88 5.03 5.82
N LEU A 2 9.12 6.33 6.05
CA LEU A 2 8.08 7.36 5.95
C LEU A 2 7.89 7.74 4.47
N LEU A 3 6.83 7.24 3.85
CA LEU A 3 6.48 7.54 2.46
C LEU A 3 5.76 8.89 2.38
N LYS A 4 6.57 9.95 2.43
CA LYS A 4 6.19 11.33 2.09
C LYS A 4 6.16 11.48 0.56
N LYS A 5 5.26 10.77 -0.13
CA LYS A 5 5.06 10.92 -1.58
C LYS A 5 3.57 10.83 -1.89
N ASP A 6 3.03 11.87 -2.51
CA ASP A 6 1.64 11.99 -2.93
C ASP A 6 1.18 10.75 -3.69
N TYR A 7 0.40 9.90 -3.02
CA TYR A 7 -0.21 8.73 -3.65
C TYR A 7 -1.32 9.19 -4.59
N LYS A 8 -1.39 8.59 -5.78
CA LYS A 8 -2.47 8.83 -6.75
C LYS A 8 -3.25 7.55 -7.01
N VAL A 9 -4.55 7.67 -7.23
CA VAL A 9 -5.38 6.55 -7.70
C VAL A 9 -4.82 6.04 -9.04
N GLY A 10 -4.69 4.72 -9.17
CA GLY A 10 -4.07 4.04 -10.31
C GLY A 10 -2.55 3.89 -10.22
N GLN A 11 -1.89 4.49 -9.23
CA GLN A 11 -0.45 4.35 -9.05
C GLN A 11 -0.10 2.96 -8.50
N ALA A 12 0.93 2.34 -9.08
CA ALA A 12 1.52 1.12 -8.55
C ALA A 12 2.39 1.43 -7.33
N PHE A 13 2.24 0.61 -6.29
CA PHE A 13 2.92 0.72 -5.02
C PHE A 13 3.44 -0.65 -4.59
N THR A 14 4.75 -0.72 -4.31
CA THR A 14 5.40 -1.93 -3.82
C THR A 14 5.72 -1.78 -2.34
N TYR A 15 5.31 -2.76 -1.54
CA TYR A 15 5.62 -2.83 -0.11
C TYR A 15 5.98 -4.24 0.32
N THR A 16 6.74 -4.32 1.39
CA THR A 16 7.05 -5.58 2.05
C THR A 16 5.93 -5.93 3.02
N LYS A 17 5.37 -7.14 2.88
CA LYS A 17 4.36 -7.71 3.79
C LYS A 17 4.96 -8.93 4.47
N ASP A 18 4.99 -8.92 5.80
CA ASP A 18 5.34 -10.10 6.58
C ASP A 18 4.16 -11.05 6.66
N ILE A 19 4.35 -12.28 6.16
CA ILE A 19 3.36 -13.34 6.26
C ILE A 19 3.87 -14.35 7.28
N LEU A 20 3.03 -14.60 8.29
CA LEU A 20 3.33 -15.42 9.49
C LEU A 20 3.97 -16.80 9.17
N PHE A 21 3.76 -17.34 7.98
CA PHE A 21 4.25 -18.66 7.54
C PHE A 21 5.14 -18.65 6.29
N LYS A 22 5.36 -17.49 5.66
CA LYS A 22 6.14 -17.36 4.42
C LYS A 22 7.31 -16.37 4.53
N GLY A 23 7.45 -15.68 5.65
CA GLY A 23 8.41 -14.59 5.81
C GLY A 23 7.96 -13.33 5.10
N SER A 24 8.90 -12.42 4.87
CA SER A 24 8.67 -11.14 4.19
C SER A 24 8.54 -11.35 2.69
N ILE A 25 7.44 -10.89 2.09
CA ILE A 25 7.26 -10.88 0.64
C ILE A 25 7.12 -9.45 0.12
N GLU A 26 7.64 -9.17 -1.07
CA GLU A 26 7.33 -7.93 -1.79
C GLU A 26 6.00 -8.08 -2.54
N VAL A 27 5.11 -7.13 -2.31
CA VAL A 27 3.79 -7.07 -2.94
C VAL A 27 3.69 -5.77 -3.71
N THR A 28 3.41 -5.86 -5.01
CA THR A 28 3.07 -4.71 -5.84
C THR A 28 1.57 -4.68 -6.06
N THR A 29 0.93 -3.56 -5.76
CA THR A 29 -0.51 -3.35 -5.93
C THR A 29 -0.80 -1.93 -6.39
N ASN A 30 -1.99 -1.68 -6.91
CA ASN A 30 -2.40 -0.35 -7.34
C ASN A 30 -3.31 0.31 -6.29
N VAL A 31 -3.19 1.62 -6.14
CA VAL A 31 -4.13 2.41 -5.35
C VAL A 31 -5.47 2.49 -6.06
N VAL A 32 -6.56 2.13 -5.37
CA VAL A 32 -7.92 2.19 -5.93
C VAL A 32 -8.77 3.33 -5.35
N ALA A 33 -8.50 3.75 -4.11
CA ALA A 33 -9.17 4.90 -3.52
C ALA A 33 -8.29 5.58 -2.46
N ILE A 34 -8.50 6.88 -2.28
CA ILE A 34 -7.84 7.68 -1.24
C ILE A 34 -8.92 8.48 -0.52
N GLN A 35 -8.97 8.36 0.81
CA GLN A 35 -9.89 9.10 1.68
C GLN A 35 -9.11 9.69 2.86
N GLY A 36 -8.80 10.99 2.78
CA GLY A 36 -7.93 11.64 3.76
C GLY A 36 -6.55 10.99 3.77
N ASN A 37 -6.15 10.40 4.90
CA ASN A 37 -4.91 9.66 5.03
C ASN A 37 -5.04 8.16 4.73
N LYS A 38 -6.24 7.65 4.46
CA LYS A 38 -6.49 6.24 4.14
C LYS A 38 -6.33 5.99 2.65
N ILE A 39 -5.57 4.95 2.32
CA ILE A 39 -5.33 4.52 0.95
C ILE A 39 -5.79 3.07 0.83
N LEU A 40 -6.78 2.83 -0.02
CA LEU A 40 -7.24 1.48 -0.34
C LEU A 40 -6.46 0.96 -1.56
N MET A 41 -5.94 -0.24 -1.42
CA MET A 41 -5.22 -0.95 -2.47
C MET A 41 -6.12 -1.95 -3.19
N GLN A 42 -5.77 -2.28 -4.43
CA GLN A 42 -6.53 -3.18 -5.29
C GLN A 42 -6.66 -4.59 -4.70
N ASN A 43 -5.68 -5.02 -3.90
CA ASN A 43 -5.70 -6.30 -3.21
C ASN A 43 -6.51 -6.29 -1.89
N GLY A 44 -7.17 -5.18 -1.57
CA GLY A 44 -7.96 -5.00 -0.35
C GLY A 44 -7.16 -4.51 0.87
N ASP A 45 -5.85 -4.37 0.77
CA ASP A 45 -5.03 -3.84 1.88
C ASP A 45 -5.27 -2.32 2.05
N VAL A 46 -5.19 -1.82 3.29
CA VAL A 46 -5.39 -0.41 3.62
C VAL A 46 -4.13 0.16 4.25
N PHE A 47 -3.66 1.28 3.71
CA PHE A 47 -2.49 2.01 4.20
C PHE A 47 -2.87 3.36 4.76
N TYR A 48 -2.06 3.85 5.70
CA TYR A 48 -2.19 5.19 6.26
C TYR A 48 -0.98 6.02 5.84
N ALA A 49 -1.22 7.07 5.07
CA ALA A 49 -0.21 8.08 4.77
C ALA A 49 0.02 8.95 6.01
N LEU A 50 1.29 9.15 6.38
CA LEU A 50 1.73 10.03 7.48
C LEU A 50 2.20 11.38 6.92
#